data_AF-A0A5C4XX43-F1
#
_entry.id   AF-A0A5C4XX43-F1
#
_cell.length_a   1.000
_cell.length_b   1.000
_cell.length_c   1.000
_cell.angle_alpha   90.00
_cell.angle_beta   90.00
_cell.angle_gamma   90.00
#
_symmetry.space_group_name_H-M   'P 1'
#
loop_
_entity.id
_entity.type
_entity.pdbx_description
1 polymer ?
#
loop_
_entity_poly.entity_id
_entity_poly.type
_entity_poly.pdbx_seq_one_letter_code
_entity_poly.pdbx_strand_id
1 'polypeptide(L)'
;MKKLLLFAPVLLAACAPAYTGPKPGPNEIIVEATSPSPMPNTLGDEQSAGVTGFVVISVLLLKNQADELGLPAGYSNFSFPNGAESMQRLSAQDRPMHVKVDWQASRPPTQNTVNVQWESRPIGGKLLSVTVKASSTDTAVNTRTVEDRLIAKFVTQNGIRLLASGR
;
A
#
# COMPACT_ATOMS: atom_id res chain seq x y z
N MET A 1 48.26 39.31 -10.81
CA MET A 1 47.35 38.51 -11.65
C MET A 1 46.66 37.48 -10.76
N LYS A 2 45.40 37.70 -10.37
CA LYS A 2 44.60 36.76 -9.54
C LYS A 2 43.47 36.21 -10.41
N LYS A 3 43.53 34.93 -10.75
CA LYS A 3 42.45 34.20 -11.43
C LYS A 3 41.43 33.75 -10.38
N LEU A 4 40.24 34.34 -10.38
CA LEU A 4 39.07 33.79 -9.67
C LEU A 4 38.40 32.79 -10.60
N LEU A 5 38.47 31.51 -10.24
CA LEU A 5 37.66 30.44 -10.81
C LEU A 5 36.30 30.45 -10.10
N LEU A 6 35.28 30.98 -10.76
CA LEU A 6 33.88 30.83 -10.36
C LEU A 6 33.46 29.40 -10.68
N PHE A 7 33.41 28.54 -9.66
CA PHE A 7 32.69 27.28 -9.72
C PHE A 7 31.20 27.57 -9.59
N ALA A 8 30.47 27.47 -10.70
CA ALA A 8 29.02 27.39 -10.70
C ALA A 8 28.61 25.92 -10.44
N PRO A 9 27.98 25.57 -9.31
CA PRO A 9 27.35 24.28 -9.19
C PRO A 9 26.07 24.30 -10.02
N VAL A 10 26.10 23.63 -11.17
CA VAL A 10 24.89 23.27 -11.93
C VAL A 10 24.12 22.28 -11.07
N LEU A 11 23.18 22.80 -10.28
CA LEU A 11 22.13 22.02 -9.62
C LEU A 11 21.23 21.44 -10.72
N LEU A 12 21.64 20.31 -11.29
CA LEU A 12 20.73 19.40 -11.98
C LEU A 12 19.78 18.85 -10.92
N ALA A 13 18.72 19.60 -10.64
CA ALA A 13 17.53 19.07 -10.00
C ALA A 13 17.00 17.98 -10.93
N ALA A 14 17.42 16.74 -10.69
CA ALA A 14 16.81 15.56 -11.27
C ALA A 14 15.35 15.54 -10.79
N CYS A 15 14.48 16.20 -11.55
CA CYS A 15 13.05 16.10 -11.40
C CYS A 15 12.71 14.64 -11.69
N ALA A 16 12.59 13.83 -10.63
CA ALA A 16 11.92 12.55 -10.76
C ALA A 16 10.57 12.83 -11.45
N PRO A 17 10.17 12.04 -12.45
CA PRO A 17 8.92 12.27 -13.15
C PRO A 17 7.79 12.30 -12.12
N ALA A 18 7.19 13.48 -11.96
CA ALA A 18 5.99 13.63 -11.15
C ALA A 18 4.89 12.82 -11.84
N TYR A 19 4.09 12.09 -11.06
CA TYR A 19 2.94 11.38 -11.60
C TYR A 19 2.01 12.38 -12.32
N THR A 20 1.83 12.20 -13.63
CA THR A 20 0.97 13.06 -14.47
C THR A 20 -0.39 12.45 -14.77
N GLY A 21 -0.76 11.37 -14.07
CA GLY A 21 -2.05 10.71 -14.24
C GLY A 21 -3.20 11.46 -13.55
N PRO A 22 -4.43 10.91 -13.63
CA PRO A 22 -5.60 11.52 -13.01
C PRO A 22 -5.43 11.68 -11.49
N LYS A 23 -6.06 12.70 -10.92
CA LYS A 23 -6.08 12.88 -9.47
C LYS A 23 -6.64 11.60 -8.81
N PRO A 24 -5.98 11.05 -7.77
CA PRO A 24 -6.48 9.85 -7.11
C PRO A 24 -7.84 10.11 -6.45
N GLY A 25 -8.70 9.11 -6.47
CA GLY A 25 -10.00 9.14 -5.81
C GLY A 25 -9.91 9.14 -4.28
N PRO A 26 -11.04 9.30 -3.57
CA PRO A 26 -11.05 9.25 -2.11
C PRO A 26 -10.48 7.93 -1.60
N ASN A 27 -9.56 8.00 -0.63
CA ASN A 27 -8.87 6.85 -0.02
C ASN A 27 -7.95 6.07 -0.98
N GLU A 28 -7.72 6.58 -2.18
CA GLU A 28 -6.75 6.06 -3.14
C GLU A 28 -5.40 6.76 -2.96
N ILE A 29 -4.32 5.99 -3.01
CA ILE A 29 -2.96 6.49 -3.18
C ILE A 29 -2.37 5.90 -4.46
N ILE A 30 -1.47 6.65 -5.08
CA ILE A 30 -0.66 6.17 -6.19
C ILE A 30 0.77 6.07 -5.72
N VAL A 31 1.36 4.89 -5.89
CA VAL A 31 2.75 4.63 -5.55
C VAL A 31 3.50 4.12 -6.77
N GLU A 32 4.80 4.37 -6.78
CA GLU A 32 5.74 3.57 -7.55
C GLU A 32 6.13 2.35 -6.70
N ALA A 33 5.99 1.16 -7.26
CA ALA A 33 6.31 -0.11 -6.63
C ALA A 33 7.45 -0.78 -7.41
N THR A 34 8.62 -0.85 -6.79
CA THR A 34 9.80 -1.53 -7.31
C THR A 34 10.15 -2.67 -6.38
N SER A 35 10.30 -3.88 -6.91
CA SER A 35 10.70 -5.00 -6.07
C SER A 35 12.09 -4.75 -5.45
N PRO A 36 12.24 -4.88 -4.12
CA PRO A 36 13.54 -4.79 -3.46
C PRO A 36 14.42 -6.03 -3.72
N SER A 37 13.82 -7.13 -4.20
CA SER A 37 14.51 -8.36 -4.56
C SER A 37 14.58 -8.54 -6.08
N PRO A 38 15.64 -9.16 -6.61
CA PRO A 38 15.71 -9.50 -8.03
C PRO A 38 14.53 -10.39 -8.39
N MET A 39 13.61 -9.88 -9.21
CA MET A 39 12.56 -10.71 -9.79
C MET A 39 13.08 -11.32 -11.09
N PRO A 40 12.51 -12.44 -11.54
CA PRO A 40 12.87 -13.01 -12.83
C PRO A 40 12.83 -11.91 -13.90
N ASN A 41 13.91 -11.78 -14.68
CA ASN A 41 14.07 -10.76 -15.73
C ASN A 41 13.00 -10.84 -16.85
N THR A 42 12.04 -11.76 -16.72
CA THR A 42 10.93 -11.99 -17.63
C THR A 42 9.68 -11.19 -17.30
N LEU A 43 9.56 -10.60 -16.10
CA LEU A 43 8.41 -9.78 -15.73
C LEU A 43 8.57 -8.36 -16.25
N GLY A 44 7.57 -7.86 -16.96
CA GLY A 44 7.48 -6.43 -17.29
C GLY A 44 7.27 -5.58 -16.03
N ASP A 45 7.59 -4.28 -16.11
CA ASP A 45 7.49 -3.34 -14.98
C ASP A 45 6.11 -3.38 -14.28
N GLU A 46 5.03 -3.48 -15.06
CA GLU A 46 3.66 -3.47 -14.52
C GLU A 46 3.29 -4.78 -13.80
N GLN A 47 3.75 -5.91 -14.33
CA GLN A 47 3.61 -7.21 -13.65
C GLN A 47 4.43 -7.20 -12.36
N SER A 48 5.63 -6.62 -12.41
CA SER A 48 6.53 -6.47 -11.27
C SER A 48 5.92 -5.60 -10.17
N ALA A 49 5.30 -4.47 -10.53
CA ALA A 49 4.59 -3.60 -9.59
C ALA A 49 3.42 -4.33 -8.90
N GLY A 50 2.63 -5.11 -9.65
CA GLY A 50 1.54 -5.91 -9.10
C GLY A 50 2.02 -6.96 -8.08
N VAL A 51 3.06 -7.71 -8.43
CA VAL A 51 3.67 -8.72 -7.53
C VAL A 51 4.26 -8.04 -6.28
N THR A 52 4.94 -6.91 -6.45
CA THR A 52 5.51 -6.14 -5.34
C THR A 52 4.41 -5.67 -4.38
N GLY A 53 3.33 -5.09 -4.91
CA GLY A 53 2.18 -4.67 -4.11
C GLY A 53 1.59 -5.82 -3.29
N PHE A 54 1.41 -6.98 -3.93
CA PHE A 54 0.92 -8.20 -3.28
C PHE A 54 1.83 -8.73 -2.17
N VAL A 55 3.14 -8.80 -2.41
CA VAL A 55 4.11 -9.28 -1.42
C VAL A 55 4.14 -8.35 -0.22
N VAL A 56 4.22 -7.04 -0.46
CA VAL A 56 4.30 -6.04 0.61
C VAL A 56 3.06 -6.10 1.50
N ILE A 57 1.86 -6.15 0.92
CA ILE A 57 0.64 -6.21 1.72
C ILE A 57 0.53 -7.51 2.52
N SER A 58 0.98 -8.64 1.96
CA SER A 58 1.03 -9.92 2.66
C SER A 58 1.96 -9.88 3.88
N VAL A 59 3.12 -9.22 3.76
CA VAL A 59 4.06 -9.01 4.87
C VAL A 59 3.44 -8.12 5.96
N LEU A 60 2.70 -7.08 5.58
CA LEU A 60 2.04 -6.19 6.52
C LEU A 60 0.99 -6.92 7.36
N LEU A 61 0.20 -7.84 6.77
CA LEU A 61 -0.72 -8.67 7.53
C LEU A 61 0.02 -9.51 8.59
N LEU A 62 1.09 -10.18 8.19
CA LEU A 62 1.79 -11.12 9.06
C LEU A 62 2.55 -10.45 10.21
N LYS A 63 2.97 -9.19 10.03
CA LYS A 63 3.86 -8.51 10.99
C LYS A 63 3.19 -7.50 11.89
N ASN A 64 2.12 -6.84 11.44
CA ASN A 64 1.56 -5.74 12.20
C ASN A 64 0.64 -6.23 13.31
N GLN A 65 0.87 -5.68 14.51
CA GLN A 65 -0.03 -5.87 15.63
C GLN A 65 -1.24 -4.93 15.51
N ALA A 66 -2.36 -5.32 16.11
CA ALA A 66 -3.62 -4.58 16.05
C ALA A 66 -3.48 -3.13 16.54
N ASP A 67 -2.76 -2.92 17.64
CA ASP A 67 -2.51 -1.63 18.28
C ASP A 67 -1.64 -0.69 17.42
N GLU A 68 -0.66 -1.23 16.70
CA GLU A 68 0.14 -0.48 15.74
C GLU A 68 -0.71 0.10 14.60
N LEU A 69 -1.84 -0.55 14.28
CA LEU A 69 -2.82 -0.09 13.32
C LEU A 69 -3.94 0.76 13.95
N GLY A 70 -3.77 1.18 15.21
CA GLY A 70 -4.69 2.11 15.86
C GLY A 70 -5.93 1.45 16.46
N LEU A 71 -5.91 0.12 16.63
CA LEU A 71 -6.97 -0.56 17.38
C LEU A 71 -6.77 -0.39 18.89
N PRO A 72 -7.86 -0.23 19.66
CA PRO A 72 -7.80 -0.28 21.12
C PRO A 72 -7.25 -1.61 21.63
N ALA A 73 -6.76 -1.63 22.86
CA ALA A 73 -6.33 -2.86 23.52
C ALA A 73 -7.46 -3.91 23.58
N GLY A 74 -7.09 -5.18 23.39
CA GLY A 74 -8.00 -6.33 23.45
C GLY A 74 -8.52 -6.81 22.09
N TYR A 75 -8.19 -6.13 21.00
CA TYR A 75 -8.38 -6.70 19.65
C TYR A 75 -7.34 -7.78 19.35
N SER A 76 -7.77 -8.83 18.66
CA SER A 76 -6.87 -9.79 18.01
C SER A 76 -6.08 -9.10 16.91
N ASN A 77 -4.94 -9.68 16.53
CA ASN A 77 -4.29 -9.31 15.29
C ASN A 77 -5.24 -9.53 14.11
N PHE A 78 -5.00 -8.80 13.02
CA PHE A 78 -5.73 -9.00 11.79
C PHE A 78 -5.43 -10.40 11.23
N SER A 79 -6.47 -11.11 10.86
CA SER A 79 -6.40 -12.39 10.17
C SER A 79 -7.39 -12.42 9.02
N PHE A 80 -7.29 -13.43 8.16
CA PHE A 80 -8.35 -13.70 7.20
C PHE A 80 -9.64 -14.09 7.94
N PRO A 81 -10.81 -13.55 7.55
CA PRO A 81 -12.08 -13.99 8.10
C PRO A 81 -12.37 -15.46 7.75
N ASN A 82 -13.09 -16.17 8.63
CA ASN A 82 -13.53 -17.54 8.37
C ASN A 82 -14.65 -17.55 7.32
N GLY A 83 -14.50 -18.29 6.21
CA GLY A 83 -15.42 -18.30 5.07
C GLY A 83 -14.80 -17.65 3.82
N ALA A 84 -15.49 -17.73 2.67
CA ALA A 84 -14.95 -17.54 1.31
C ALA A 84 -13.98 -16.34 1.05
N GLU A 85 -13.06 -16.59 0.09
CA GLU A 85 -12.12 -15.70 -0.62
C GLU A 85 -11.71 -14.37 0.05
N SER A 86 -10.95 -14.45 1.15
CA SER A 86 -10.31 -13.28 1.78
C SER A 86 -9.17 -12.68 0.97
N MET A 87 -8.79 -13.32 -0.14
CA MET A 87 -7.77 -12.85 -1.06
C MET A 87 -8.18 -13.26 -2.47
N GLN A 88 -8.37 -12.27 -3.33
CA GLN A 88 -8.87 -12.44 -4.69
C GLN A 88 -7.91 -11.80 -5.66
N ARG A 89 -7.55 -12.53 -6.72
CA ARG A 89 -6.97 -11.92 -7.91
C ARG A 89 -8.13 -11.48 -8.81
N LEU A 90 -8.28 -10.17 -8.98
CA LEU A 90 -9.35 -9.59 -9.80
C LEU A 90 -8.98 -9.53 -11.28
N SER A 91 -7.69 -9.63 -11.61
CA SER A 91 -7.20 -9.72 -13.00
C SER A 91 -7.09 -11.16 -13.51
N ALA A 92 -7.19 -11.33 -14.83
CA ALA A 92 -6.91 -12.61 -15.48
C ALA A 92 -5.44 -13.06 -15.27
N GLN A 93 -5.15 -14.35 -15.43
CA GLN A 93 -3.87 -14.96 -15.07
C GLN A 93 -2.66 -14.38 -15.83
N ASP A 94 -2.86 -13.91 -17.05
CA ASP A 94 -1.88 -13.31 -17.96
C ASP A 94 -1.75 -11.79 -17.82
N ARG A 95 -2.64 -11.15 -17.04
CA ARG A 95 -2.65 -9.71 -16.80
C ARG A 95 -1.84 -9.34 -15.54
N PRO A 96 -1.34 -8.10 -15.43
CA PRO A 96 -0.72 -7.60 -14.19
C PRO A 96 -1.60 -7.89 -12.97
N MET A 97 -0.95 -8.22 -11.85
CA MET A 97 -1.62 -8.71 -10.65
C MET A 97 -2.42 -7.60 -9.97
N HIS A 98 -3.75 -7.65 -10.12
CA HIS A 98 -4.71 -6.82 -9.41
C HIS A 98 -5.31 -7.68 -8.30
N VAL A 99 -5.10 -7.28 -7.05
CA VAL A 99 -5.56 -8.05 -5.89
C VAL A 99 -6.48 -7.24 -5.01
N LYS A 100 -7.42 -7.95 -4.43
CA LYS A 100 -8.26 -7.51 -3.33
C LYS A 100 -8.04 -8.45 -2.16
N VAL A 101 -7.89 -7.89 -0.96
CA VAL A 101 -7.62 -8.64 0.26
C VAL A 101 -8.50 -8.09 1.38
N ASP A 102 -9.24 -8.98 2.05
CA ASP A 102 -10.13 -8.65 3.14
C ASP A 102 -9.62 -9.29 4.44
N TRP A 103 -9.44 -8.49 5.48
CA TRP A 103 -8.93 -8.90 6.80
C TRP A 103 -9.87 -8.49 7.92
N GLN A 104 -9.80 -9.20 9.03
CA GLN A 104 -10.61 -8.94 10.20
C GLN A 104 -9.78 -9.02 11.48
N ALA A 105 -9.98 -8.05 12.36
CA ALA A 105 -9.61 -8.14 13.77
C ALA A 105 -10.90 -8.25 14.59
N SER A 106 -10.88 -9.04 15.67
CA SER A 106 -12.02 -9.24 16.55
C SER A 106 -11.66 -8.88 17.98
N ARG A 107 -12.63 -8.41 18.77
CA ARG A 107 -12.46 -8.12 20.19
C ARG A 107 -13.31 -9.06 21.05
N PRO A 108 -12.77 -10.23 21.44
CA PRO A 108 -13.33 -11.02 22.53
C PRO A 108 -13.30 -10.17 23.82
N PRO A 109 -14.35 -10.16 24.67
CA PRO A 109 -15.60 -10.95 24.63
C PRO A 109 -16.77 -10.29 23.88
N THR A 110 -16.62 -9.03 23.45
CA THR A 110 -17.72 -8.21 22.89
C THR A 110 -18.22 -8.64 21.51
N GLN A 111 -17.50 -9.53 20.83
CA GLN A 111 -17.73 -9.91 19.43
C GLN A 111 -17.65 -8.74 18.43
N ASN A 112 -17.13 -7.59 18.86
CA ASN A 112 -16.86 -6.47 17.97
C ASN A 112 -15.81 -6.84 16.94
N THR A 113 -15.97 -6.35 15.72
CA THR A 113 -15.04 -6.59 14.61
C THR A 113 -14.59 -5.29 13.96
N VAL A 114 -13.38 -5.33 13.41
CA VAL A 114 -12.86 -4.34 12.48
C VAL A 114 -12.47 -5.07 11.21
N ASN A 115 -13.10 -4.73 10.09
CA ASN A 115 -12.80 -5.30 8.79
C ASN A 115 -12.03 -4.28 7.96
N VAL A 116 -10.95 -4.73 7.31
CA VAL A 116 -10.14 -3.93 6.41
C VAL A 116 -10.18 -4.56 5.03
N GLN A 117 -10.54 -3.77 4.04
CA GLN A 117 -10.43 -4.12 2.63
C GLN A 117 -9.26 -3.35 2.03
N TRP A 118 -8.35 -4.10 1.44
CA TRP A 118 -7.23 -3.60 0.66
C TRP A 118 -7.44 -3.96 -0.81
N GLU A 119 -7.22 -3.01 -1.69
CA GLU A 119 -7.15 -3.26 -3.13
C GLU A 119 -5.87 -2.64 -3.69
N SER A 120 -5.13 -3.41 -4.47
CA SER A 120 -3.98 -2.89 -5.22
C SER A 120 -4.05 -3.30 -6.68
N ARG A 121 -3.96 -2.30 -7.56
CA ARG A 121 -4.16 -2.42 -9.00
C ARG A 121 -3.00 -1.75 -9.75
N PRO A 122 -2.26 -2.49 -10.60
CA PRO A 122 -1.29 -1.89 -11.49
C PRO A 122 -1.98 -0.93 -12.47
N ILE A 123 -1.37 0.23 -12.72
CA ILE A 123 -1.92 1.26 -13.61
C ILE A 123 -0.92 1.67 -14.72
N GLY A 124 -0.01 0.76 -15.07
CA GLY A 124 1.03 0.97 -16.08
C GLY A 124 2.42 1.28 -15.50
N GLY A 125 3.46 0.81 -16.20
CA GLY A 125 4.85 0.97 -15.75
C GLY A 125 5.06 0.42 -14.34
N LYS A 126 5.77 1.14 -13.48
CA LYS A 126 5.98 0.76 -12.07
C LYS A 126 4.88 1.25 -11.12
N LEU A 127 3.75 1.71 -11.65
CA LEU A 127 2.73 2.39 -10.87
C LEU A 127 1.67 1.42 -10.33
N LEU A 128 1.29 1.65 -9.09
CA LEU A 128 0.26 0.90 -8.38
C LEU A 128 -0.73 1.89 -7.75
N SER A 129 -2.00 1.72 -8.08
CA SER A 129 -3.13 2.32 -7.38
C SER A 129 -3.48 1.43 -6.18
N VAL A 130 -3.62 2.03 -5.00
CA VAL A 130 -3.93 1.34 -3.76
C VAL A 130 -5.10 2.01 -3.06
N THR A 131 -6.10 1.23 -2.68
CA THR A 131 -7.24 1.67 -1.89
C THR A 131 -7.32 0.88 -0.59
N VAL A 132 -7.58 1.60 0.52
CA VAL A 132 -7.80 1.00 1.84
C VAL A 132 -9.11 1.52 2.40
N LYS A 133 -9.98 0.58 2.82
CA LYS A 133 -11.26 0.89 3.45
C LYS A 133 -11.43 0.07 4.72
N ALA A 134 -11.63 0.74 5.85
CA ALA A 134 -11.92 0.09 7.11
C ALA A 134 -13.39 0.27 7.52
N SER A 135 -13.94 -0.74 8.18
CA SER A 135 -15.26 -0.70 8.81
C SER A 135 -15.18 -1.34 10.19
N SER A 136 -16.03 -0.90 11.12
CA SER A 136 -16.08 -1.49 12.45
C SER A 136 -17.51 -1.59 12.96
N THR A 137 -17.78 -2.63 13.75
CA THR A 137 -19.00 -2.73 14.56
C THR A 137 -18.86 -2.04 15.92
N ASP A 138 -17.66 -1.59 16.29
CA ASP A 138 -17.34 -0.89 17.53
C ASP A 138 -17.28 0.63 17.29
N THR A 139 -18.19 1.36 17.91
CA THR A 139 -18.25 2.82 17.78
C THR A 139 -17.05 3.54 18.40
N ALA A 140 -16.27 2.86 19.24
CA ALA A 140 -15.03 3.40 19.80
C ALA A 140 -13.84 3.33 18.82
N VAL A 141 -13.96 2.59 17.70
CA VAL A 141 -12.89 2.47 16.71
C VAL A 141 -12.98 3.59 15.69
N ASN A 142 -11.90 4.37 15.58
CA ASN A 142 -11.74 5.31 14.48
C ASN A 142 -11.18 4.59 13.25
N THR A 143 -12.06 4.19 12.33
CA THR A 143 -11.69 3.48 11.10
C THR A 143 -10.74 4.29 10.22
N ARG A 144 -10.83 5.63 10.23
CA ARG A 144 -9.91 6.48 9.47
C ARG A 144 -8.47 6.34 9.96
N THR A 145 -8.27 6.27 11.27
CA THR A 145 -6.94 6.04 11.86
C THR A 145 -6.36 4.70 11.43
N VAL A 146 -7.19 3.65 11.34
CA VAL A 146 -6.75 2.33 10.86
C VAL A 146 -6.24 2.41 9.43
N GLU A 147 -7.01 3.06 8.55
CA GLU A 147 -6.60 3.22 7.16
C GLU A 147 -5.33 4.06 7.00
N ASP A 148 -5.25 5.21 7.71
CA ASP A 148 -4.10 6.12 7.64
C ASP A 148 -2.82 5.42 8.10
N ARG A 149 -2.88 4.66 9.21
CA ARG A 149 -1.73 3.92 9.74
C ARG A 149 -1.30 2.77 8.84
N LEU A 150 -2.26 2.05 8.24
CA LEU A 150 -1.94 0.98 7.31
C LEU A 150 -1.26 1.52 6.05
N ILE A 151 -1.76 2.63 5.50
CA ILE A 151 -1.12 3.31 4.37
C ILE A 151 0.26 3.82 4.75
N ALA A 152 0.40 4.47 5.91
CA ALA A 152 1.69 4.97 6.39
C ALA A 152 2.72 3.83 6.46
N LYS A 153 2.35 2.69 7.05
CA LYS A 153 3.21 1.51 7.11
C LYS A 153 3.54 0.94 5.74
N PHE A 154 2.60 0.95 4.80
CA PHE A 154 2.82 0.51 3.42
C PHE A 154 3.81 1.40 2.67
N VAL A 155 3.65 2.72 2.72
CA VAL A 155 4.52 3.65 2.00
C VAL A 155 5.93 3.73 2.59
N THR A 156 6.14 3.27 3.82
CA THR A 156 7.47 3.14 4.43
C THR A 156 8.20 1.84 4.06
N GLN A 157 7.56 0.92 3.34
CA GLN A 157 8.22 -0.33 2.93
C GLN A 157 9.25 -0.06 1.84
N ASN A 158 10.37 -0.79 1.90
CA ASN A 158 11.41 -0.67 0.88
C ASN A 158 10.83 -1.02 -0.50
N GLY A 159 11.15 -0.19 -1.50
CA GLY A 159 10.62 -0.36 -2.86
C GLY A 159 9.26 0.30 -3.09
N ILE A 160 8.65 0.94 -2.09
CA ILE A 160 7.41 1.71 -2.25
C ILE A 160 7.72 3.20 -2.16
N ARG A 161 7.28 3.98 -3.15
CA ARG A 161 7.41 5.44 -3.16
C ARG A 161 6.06 6.08 -3.45
N LEU A 162 5.55 6.86 -2.50
CA LEU A 162 4.31 7.63 -2.68
C LEU A 162 4.50 8.71 -3.74
N LEU A 163 3.57 8.78 -4.71
CA LEU A 163 3.57 9.79 -5.77
C LEU A 163 2.37 10.73 -5.71
N ALA A 164 1.19 10.22 -5.33
CA ALA A 164 -0.01 11.02 -5.18
C ALA A 164 -0.95 10.40 -4.13
N SER A 165 -1.78 11.26 -3.53
CA SER A 165 -2.78 10.87 -2.53
C SER A 165 -4.09 11.60 -2.81
N GLY A 166 -5.20 10.86 -2.81
CA GLY A 166 -6.56 11.41 -2.83
C GLY A 166 -7.16 11.59 -1.44
N ARG A 167 -6.33 11.48 -0.40
CA ARG A 167 -6.69 11.74 1.00
C ARG A 167 -6.59 13.21 1.36
#